data_AF-A0A482VNN9-F1
#
_entry.id   AF-A0A482VNN9-F1
#
_cell.length_a   1.000
_cell.length_b   1.000
_cell.length_c   1.000
_cell.angle_alpha   90.00
_cell.angle_beta   90.00
_cell.angle_gamma   90.00
#
_symmetry.space_group_name_H-M   'P 1'
#
loop_
_entity.id
_entity.type
_entity.pdbx_description
1 polymer ?
#
loop_
_entity_poly.entity_id
_entity_poly.type
_entity_poly.pdbx_seq_one_letter_code
_entity_poly.pdbx_strand_id
1 'polypeptide(L)'
;LPHFEPYLKERKIQEKQLNQDINLHHNDRRNGYPNSDELKKGFNIPKINNVIGRALSKTGAYKKLVNSKQVVALIDDDMCINCGKCYLPCDGSGYQAISFDLETYISSVTDDCTGCTM
;
A
#
# COMPACT_ATOMS: atom_id res chain seq x y z
N LEU A 1 14.35 -5.06 -1.36
CA LEU A 1 15.16 -5.41 -2.57
C LEU A 1 14.29 -5.21 -3.81
N PRO A 2 14.71 -4.44 -4.82
CA PRO A 2 13.91 -4.23 -6.02
C PRO A 2 13.88 -5.48 -6.93
N HIS A 3 12.99 -5.49 -7.92
CA HIS A 3 12.71 -6.66 -8.77
C HIS A 3 13.50 -6.64 -10.09
N PHE A 4 14.79 -6.32 -10.04
CA PHE A 4 15.71 -6.34 -11.18
C PHE A 4 17.11 -6.82 -10.77
N GLU A 5 17.93 -7.20 -11.74
CA GLU A 5 19.30 -7.70 -11.52
C GLU A 5 20.22 -6.58 -10.98
N PRO A 6 21.06 -6.79 -9.95
CA PRO A 6 21.40 -8.06 -9.29
C PRO A 6 20.46 -8.48 -8.15
N TYR A 7 19.63 -7.57 -7.65
CA TYR A 7 18.78 -7.76 -6.47
C TYR A 7 17.76 -8.91 -6.60
N LEU A 8 17.34 -9.22 -7.83
CA LEU A 8 16.47 -10.36 -8.09
C LEU A 8 17.13 -11.70 -7.72
N LYS A 9 18.44 -11.85 -7.92
CA LYS A 9 19.18 -13.04 -7.50
C LYS A 9 19.21 -13.13 -5.98
N GLU A 10 19.47 -12.01 -5.30
CA GLU A 10 19.49 -11.94 -3.85
C GLU A 10 18.12 -12.28 -3.25
N ARG A 11 17.01 -11.76 -3.80
CA ARG A 11 15.65 -12.14 -3.38
C ARG A 11 15.42 -13.64 -3.52
N LYS A 12 15.79 -14.25 -4.65
CA LYS A 12 15.63 -15.71 -4.86
C LYS A 12 16.42 -16.54 -3.86
N ILE A 13 17.62 -16.08 -3.47
CA ILE A 13 18.44 -16.75 -2.44
C ILE A 13 17.74 -16.65 -1.08
N GLN A 14 17.27 -15.46 -0.70
CA GLN A 14 16.55 -15.23 0.56
C GLN A 14 15.23 -16.03 0.60
N GLU A 15 14.48 -16.06 -0.49
CA GLU A 15 13.24 -16.84 -0.60
C GLU A 15 13.50 -18.35 -0.47
N LYS A 16 14.59 -18.85 -1.07
CA LYS A 16 15.00 -20.25 -0.91
C LYS A 16 15.37 -20.59 0.54
N GLN A 17 16.07 -19.69 1.24
CA GLN A 17 16.40 -19.85 2.65
C GLN A 17 15.13 -19.88 3.51
N LEU A 18 14.24 -18.89 3.32
CA LEU A 18 12.96 -18.81 4.05
C LEU A 18 12.10 -20.06 3.84
N ASN A 19 12.00 -20.55 2.61
CA ASN A 19 11.23 -21.76 2.31
C ASN A 19 11.83 -23.01 2.97
N GLN A 20 13.14 -23.09 3.13
CA GLN A 20 13.77 -24.18 3.89
C GLN A 20 13.39 -24.10 5.38
N ASP A 21 13.42 -22.91 5.97
CA ASP A 21 13.07 -22.69 7.38
C ASP A 21 11.57 -22.95 7.66
N ILE A 22 10.68 -22.51 6.78
CA ILE A 22 9.23 -22.74 6.91
C ILE A 22 8.89 -24.23 6.84
N ASN A 23 9.52 -24.99 5.94
CA ASN A 23 9.35 -26.44 5.85
C ASN A 23 9.78 -27.18 7.14
N LEU A 24 10.70 -26.60 7.92
CA LEU A 24 11.13 -27.15 9.22
C LEU A 24 10.15 -26.84 10.36
N HIS A 25 9.25 -25.87 10.20
CA HIS A 25 8.32 -25.40 11.23
C HIS A 25 6.83 -25.76 10.98
N HIS A 26 6.52 -26.53 9.94
CA HIS A 26 5.18 -27.08 9.74
C HIS A 26 4.87 -28.18 10.77
N ASN A 27 4.44 -27.78 11.96
CA ASN A 27 3.86 -28.65 13.00
C ASN A 27 2.46 -29.19 12.61
N ASP A 28 2.31 -29.80 11.43
CA ASP A 28 1.06 -30.41 10.93
C ASP A 28 -0.21 -29.52 11.06
N ARG A 29 -0.05 -28.20 11.04
CA ARG A 29 -1.18 -27.27 11.14
C ARG A 29 -1.90 -27.22 9.81
N ARG A 30 -3.13 -27.78 9.78
CA ARG A 30 -4.08 -27.66 8.67
C ARG A 30 -4.15 -26.19 8.22
N ASN A 31 -4.03 -25.97 6.91
CA ASN A 31 -4.08 -24.66 6.28
C ASN A 31 -5.17 -23.78 6.91
N GLY A 32 -4.79 -22.63 7.46
CA GLY A 32 -5.68 -21.68 8.15
C GLY A 32 -6.64 -20.93 7.23
N TYR A 33 -7.09 -21.56 6.14
CA TYR A 33 -8.17 -21.01 5.34
C TYR A 33 -9.44 -21.00 6.20
N PRO A 34 -10.07 -19.83 6.41
CA PRO A 34 -11.36 -19.79 7.08
C PRO A 34 -12.33 -20.69 6.31
N ASN A 35 -13.08 -21.50 7.06
CA ASN A 35 -14.05 -22.42 6.48
C ASN A 35 -15.06 -21.60 5.67
N SER A 36 -15.28 -21.92 4.39
CA SER A 36 -16.09 -21.10 3.47
C SER A 36 -17.53 -20.91 3.93
N ASP A 37 -18.00 -21.75 4.86
CA ASP A 37 -19.30 -21.63 5.50
C ASP A 37 -19.43 -20.43 6.47
N GLU A 38 -18.33 -19.85 6.97
CA GLU A 38 -18.34 -18.66 7.82
C GLU A 38 -18.73 -17.38 7.05
N LEU A 39 -18.51 -17.35 5.73
CA LEU A 39 -18.90 -16.24 4.84
C LEU A 39 -20.41 -16.16 4.58
N LYS A 40 -21.18 -17.20 4.95
CA LYS A 40 -22.64 -17.23 4.74
C LYS A 40 -23.44 -16.48 5.82
N LYS A 41 -22.78 -15.88 6.81
CA LYS A 41 -23.46 -15.11 7.88
C LYS A 41 -23.94 -13.74 7.38
N GLY A 42 -25.25 -13.65 7.10
CA GLY A 42 -26.08 -12.51 7.49
C GLY A 42 -25.87 -11.16 6.80
N PHE A 43 -25.31 -11.11 5.59
CA PHE A 43 -25.28 -9.85 4.85
C PHE A 43 -26.67 -9.53 4.29
N ASN A 44 -27.33 -8.51 4.84
CA ASN A 44 -28.52 -7.94 4.25
C ASN A 44 -28.11 -7.20 2.97
N ILE A 45 -28.48 -7.74 1.81
CA ILE A 45 -28.15 -7.16 0.50
C ILE A 45 -28.83 -5.78 0.43
N PRO A 46 -28.06 -4.69 0.28
CA PRO A 46 -28.64 -3.36 0.25
C PRO A 46 -29.56 -3.21 -0.95
N LYS A 47 -30.78 -2.74 -0.72
CA LYS A 47 -31.69 -2.33 -1.79
C LYS A 47 -31.20 -1.02 -2.39
N ILE A 48 -31.62 -0.71 -3.62
CA ILE A 48 -31.28 0.55 -4.30
C ILE A 48 -31.58 1.77 -3.40
N ASN A 49 -32.74 1.78 -2.75
CA ASN A 49 -33.13 2.88 -1.85
C ASN A 49 -32.17 3.10 -0.67
N ASN A 50 -31.38 2.09 -0.28
CA ASN A 50 -30.42 2.20 0.83
C ASN A 50 -29.10 2.85 0.40
N VAL A 51 -28.84 2.95 -0.91
CA VAL A 51 -27.57 3.49 -1.44
C VAL A 51 -27.74 4.85 -2.11
N ILE A 52 -28.96 5.18 -2.55
CA ILE A 52 -29.27 6.50 -3.12
C ILE A 52 -28.86 7.60 -2.12
N GLY A 53 -28.01 8.52 -2.57
CA GLY A 53 -27.62 9.71 -1.79
C GLY A 53 -26.62 9.46 -0.66
N ARG A 54 -26.09 8.25 -0.46
CA ARG A 54 -25.18 7.92 0.67
C ARG A 54 -23.92 8.81 0.73
N ALA A 55 -23.40 9.22 -0.43
CA ALA A 55 -22.23 10.09 -0.54
C ALA A 55 -22.51 11.55 -0.15
N LEU A 56 -23.76 12.02 -0.18
CA LEU A 56 -24.12 13.43 0.06
C LEU A 56 -23.70 13.91 1.45
N SER A 57 -23.67 13.01 2.45
CA SER A 57 -23.19 13.32 3.80
C SER A 57 -21.70 13.67 3.88
N LYS A 58 -20.91 13.36 2.84
CA LYS A 58 -19.47 13.65 2.74
C LYS A 58 -19.16 14.87 1.86
N THR A 59 -20.18 15.46 1.22
CA THR A 59 -20.03 16.64 0.37
C THR A 59 -20.44 17.90 1.13
N GLY A 60 -19.67 18.97 1.01
CA GLY A 60 -19.97 20.23 1.68
C GLY A 60 -18.99 21.34 1.34
N ALA A 61 -19.16 22.50 1.95
CA ALA A 61 -18.23 23.63 1.80
C ALA A 61 -16.85 23.30 2.40
N TYR A 62 -15.80 23.89 1.84
CA TYR A 62 -14.41 23.70 2.29
C TYR A 62 -14.21 23.94 3.79
N LYS A 63 -14.89 24.93 4.37
CA LYS A 63 -14.81 25.25 5.82
C LYS A 63 -15.26 24.10 6.75
N LYS A 64 -15.94 23.07 6.22
CA LYS A 64 -16.33 21.87 6.97
C LYS A 64 -15.23 20.79 6.98
N LEU A 65 -14.16 20.96 6.21
CA LEU A 65 -12.99 20.07 6.20
C LEU A 65 -12.09 20.39 7.40
N VAL A 66 -11.46 19.36 7.96
CA VAL A 66 -10.62 19.47 9.16
C VAL A 66 -9.15 19.57 8.77
N ASN A 67 -8.61 20.80 8.73
CA ASN A 67 -7.23 21.04 8.32
C ASN A 67 -6.18 20.57 9.35
N SER A 68 -6.57 20.17 10.57
CA SER A 68 -5.63 19.60 11.54
C SER A 68 -5.33 18.11 11.31
N LYS A 69 -6.16 17.43 10.51
CA LYS A 69 -5.96 16.00 10.18
C LYS A 69 -5.19 15.87 8.87
N GLN A 70 -3.91 16.23 8.92
CA GLN A 70 -2.99 16.08 7.80
C GLN A 70 -2.59 14.61 7.63
N VAL A 71 -2.20 14.26 6.42
CA VAL A 71 -1.71 12.92 6.05
C VAL A 71 -0.39 13.07 5.32
N VAL A 72 0.37 11.99 5.21
CA VAL A 72 1.59 11.91 4.41
C VAL A 72 1.53 10.69 3.51
N ALA A 73 2.29 10.72 2.40
CA ALA A 73 2.39 9.59 1.51
C ALA A 73 3.19 8.45 2.17
N LEU A 74 2.80 7.20 1.88
CA LEU A 74 3.54 6.00 2.24
C LEU A 74 3.71 5.16 0.98
N ILE A 75 4.95 4.78 0.70
CA ILE A 75 5.30 3.94 -0.45
C ILE A 75 5.52 2.53 0.07
N ASP A 76 4.82 1.56 -0.55
CA ASP A 76 5.08 0.15 -0.33
C ASP A 76 6.19 -0.31 -1.27
N ASP A 77 7.36 -0.59 -0.69
CA ASP A 77 8.57 -0.95 -1.43
C ASP A 77 8.46 -2.29 -2.16
N ASP A 78 7.60 -3.21 -1.69
CA ASP A 78 7.40 -4.50 -2.34
C ASP A 78 6.44 -4.41 -3.53
N MET A 79 5.51 -3.44 -3.51
CA MET A 79 4.63 -3.15 -4.64
C MET A 79 5.23 -2.16 -5.65
N CYS A 80 6.32 -1.47 -5.28
CA CYS A 80 6.98 -0.48 -6.11
C CYS A 80 7.64 -1.12 -7.34
N ILE A 81 7.36 -0.58 -8.53
CA ILE A 81 7.98 -1.00 -9.80
C ILE A 81 9.13 -0.07 -10.23
N ASN A 82 9.67 0.72 -9.31
CA ASN A 82 10.87 1.55 -9.52
C ASN A 82 10.79 2.59 -10.65
N CYS A 83 9.59 3.05 -11.02
CA CYS A 83 9.41 3.94 -12.17
C CYS A 83 9.73 5.43 -11.90
N GLY A 84 9.94 5.83 -10.65
CA GLY A 84 10.22 7.23 -10.27
C GLY A 84 9.06 8.22 -10.49
N LYS A 85 7.88 7.77 -10.91
CA LYS A 85 6.74 8.66 -11.21
C LYS A 85 6.14 9.37 -10.01
N CYS A 86 6.40 8.92 -8.79
CA CYS A 86 6.07 9.66 -7.57
C CYS A 86 7.11 10.76 -7.29
N TYR A 87 8.39 10.49 -7.57
CA TYR A 87 9.49 11.44 -7.38
C TYR A 87 9.37 12.64 -8.32
N LEU A 88 9.20 12.40 -9.63
CA LEU A 88 9.12 13.42 -10.68
C LEU A 88 8.13 14.58 -10.39
N PRO A 89 6.85 14.34 -10.08
CA PRO A 89 5.91 15.41 -9.77
C PRO A 89 6.20 16.05 -8.42
N CYS A 90 6.63 15.30 -7.41
CA CYS A 90 6.99 15.87 -6.12
C CYS A 90 8.18 16.84 -6.24
N ASP A 91 9.14 16.51 -7.11
CA ASP A 91 10.30 17.34 -7.43
C ASP A 91 9.92 18.58 -8.27
N GLY A 92 9.17 18.39 -9.37
CA GLY A 92 8.85 19.47 -10.30
C GLY A 92 7.64 20.35 -9.94
N SER A 93 6.74 19.88 -9.08
CA SER A 93 5.46 20.56 -8.80
C SER A 93 4.97 20.40 -7.36
N GLY A 94 5.75 19.74 -6.51
CA GLY A 94 5.39 19.45 -5.13
C GLY A 94 6.34 20.16 -4.16
N TYR A 95 6.83 19.38 -3.21
CA TYR A 95 7.58 19.85 -2.05
C TYR A 95 8.97 19.22 -1.94
N GLN A 96 9.44 18.55 -3.01
CA GLN A 96 10.74 17.88 -3.04
C GLN A 96 10.92 16.89 -1.85
N ALA A 97 9.82 16.28 -1.42
CA ALA A 97 9.72 15.47 -0.21
C ALA A 97 9.84 13.95 -0.46
N ILE A 98 10.37 13.57 -1.62
CA ILE A 98 10.62 12.17 -1.98
C ILE A 98 12.08 12.08 -2.40
N SER A 99 12.84 11.21 -1.73
CA SER A 99 14.17 10.82 -2.15
C SER A 99 14.08 9.64 -3.12
N PHE A 100 14.97 9.60 -4.10
CA PHE A 100 15.03 8.55 -5.11
C PHE A 100 16.45 7.98 -5.17
N ASP A 101 16.60 6.72 -4.78
CA ASP A 101 17.86 6.02 -4.79
C ASP A 101 18.28 5.70 -6.25
N LEU A 102 19.51 6.04 -6.62
CA LEU A 102 20.03 5.82 -7.97
C LEU A 102 20.49 4.37 -8.22
N GLU A 103 20.73 3.59 -7.17
CA GLU A 103 21.15 2.18 -7.28
C GLU A 103 19.97 1.23 -7.23
N THR A 104 19.04 1.45 -6.30
CA THR A 104 17.86 0.58 -6.14
C THR A 104 16.63 1.10 -6.89
N TYR A 105 16.62 2.38 -7.29
CA TYR A 105 15.46 3.05 -7.87
C TYR A 105 14.21 2.96 -6.98
N ILE A 106 14.41 2.84 -5.66
CA ILE A 106 13.33 2.89 -4.67
C ILE A 106 13.16 4.33 -4.22
N SER A 107 11.90 4.77 -4.14
CA SER A 107 11.54 6.09 -3.66
C SER A 107 11.16 6.03 -2.19
N SER A 108 11.67 6.96 -1.38
CA SER A 108 11.32 7.09 0.05
C SER A 108 10.78 8.48 0.36
N VAL A 109 9.65 8.55 1.07
CA VAL A 109 9.03 9.82 1.49
C VAL A 109 9.77 10.39 2.71
N THR A 110 10.02 11.70 2.73
CA THR A 110 10.64 12.42 3.86
C THR A 110 9.59 13.10 4.75
N ASP A 111 10.03 13.61 5.90
CA ASP A 111 9.18 14.35 6.84
C ASP A 111 8.63 15.68 6.28
N ASP A 112 9.18 16.15 5.17
CA ASP A 112 8.71 17.37 4.48
C ASP A 112 7.42 17.15 3.68
N CYS A 113 6.90 15.91 3.64
CA CYS A 113 5.69 15.57 2.91
C CYS A 113 4.47 16.32 3.48
N THR A 114 3.73 16.99 2.61
CA THR A 114 2.54 17.77 2.99
C THR A 114 1.22 17.03 2.73
N GLY A 115 1.27 15.82 2.18
CA GLY A 115 0.06 15.06 1.86
C GLY A 115 -0.75 15.60 0.68
N CYS A 116 -0.14 16.35 -0.25
CA CYS A 116 -0.85 16.93 -1.39
C CYS A 116 -1.50 15.90 -2.34
N THR A 117 -1.12 14.62 -2.23
CA THR A 117 -1.72 13.49 -2.96
C THR A 117 -1.58 13.61 -4.49
N MET A 118 -0.45 14.14 -4.94
CA MET A 118 -0.04 14.20 -6.35
C MET A 118 0.87 13.02 -6.69
#